data_AF-A0A848LTN2-F1
#
_entry.id   AF-A0A848LTN2-F1
#
_cell.length_a   1.000
_cell.length_b   1.000
_cell.length_c   1.000
_cell.angle_alpha   90.00
_cell.angle_beta   90.00
_cell.angle_gamma   90.00
#
_symmetry.space_group_name_H-M   'P 1'
#
loop_
_entity.id
_entity.type
_entity.pdbx_description
1 polymer ?
#
loop_
_entity_poly.entity_id
_entity_poly.type
_entity_poly.pdbx_seq_one_letter_code
_entity_poly.pdbx_strand_id
1 'polypeptide(L)'
;MVRLLRLLPLLLLSACVTTLRGRADELARKGQYVEAAALYDDLVRKSPYEQELVTTRDDLRWKALEQLLGNARRFRLEGQDENAEEDLLRFLNHRVEWNSKLNGALESSLLEEMGGTHQHLRQIIGAPAQQGLALTAEHALGRKRPLLAHREMAVIQREMENAVLQSGKDTCQRLRNASSEDAPHWRELVFRYCTRWREFAPQPPPPPELLGPPDFSGDVEGFDSAQLELLRGRLARAFKASPWFSPSATSRPEFSLAGTFSTRKDSQNVQLTAPYTEKVPYTDHEDRTETIEEPYTDVEEYTDSKGEKKTRTVEKVRKYTRTFTVAVTKYRDVARTFEYHALRLSVDHRLALSSTGVLDARRGPITAVLQDQFGESGYEHDVTFYDADVRPKRVRFTPPHGWVEQQVEAMGAAFSKRLVDHWRESYCSTPALTLDDAARCARAGTTLPTPAYRVLSEVLGDDAARVPSLFAGVGQ
;
A
#
# COMPACT_ATOMS: atom_id res chain seq x y z
N MET A 1 -21.44 -11.23 -65.48
CA MET A 1 -21.75 -10.60 -64.18
C MET A 1 -21.06 -11.40 -63.07
N VAL A 2 -19.84 -10.99 -62.71
CA VAL A 2 -19.37 -10.57 -61.37
C VAL A 2 -18.97 -11.72 -60.44
N ARG A 3 -17.65 -11.91 -60.35
CA ARG A 3 -16.88 -12.64 -59.33
C ARG A 3 -17.04 -11.98 -57.95
N LEU A 4 -17.10 -12.75 -56.87
CA LEU A 4 -16.60 -12.28 -55.58
C LEU A 4 -16.01 -13.42 -54.74
N LEU A 5 -14.68 -13.47 -54.81
CA LEU A 5 -13.73 -14.08 -53.90
C LEU A 5 -13.91 -13.42 -52.51
N ARG A 6 -14.09 -14.20 -51.44
CA ARG A 6 -13.86 -13.75 -50.06
C ARG A 6 -12.83 -14.66 -49.41
N LEU A 7 -11.58 -14.27 -49.59
CA LEU A 7 -10.45 -14.59 -48.71
C LEU A 7 -10.73 -13.95 -47.34
N LEU A 8 -10.86 -14.75 -46.29
CA LEU A 8 -10.74 -14.28 -44.91
C LEU A 8 -9.28 -14.48 -44.49
N PRO A 9 -8.55 -13.43 -44.07
CA PRO A 9 -7.19 -13.56 -43.58
C PRO A 9 -7.21 -14.04 -42.14
N LEU A 10 -6.46 -15.11 -41.86
CA LEU A 10 -5.98 -15.45 -40.52
C LEU A 10 -5.13 -14.27 -40.02
N LEU A 11 -5.71 -13.39 -39.22
CA LEU A 11 -4.99 -12.44 -38.36
C LEU A 11 -4.36 -13.24 -37.21
N LEU A 12 -3.16 -13.76 -37.46
CA LEU A 12 -2.21 -14.14 -36.42
C LEU A 12 -1.85 -12.88 -35.63
N LEU A 13 -2.55 -12.64 -34.53
CA LEU A 13 -2.09 -11.75 -33.47
C LEU A 13 -0.83 -12.37 -32.86
N SER A 14 0.31 -12.05 -33.46
CA SER A 14 1.61 -12.09 -32.81
C SER A 14 1.56 -11.17 -31.60
N ALA A 15 1.16 -11.72 -30.45
CA ALA A 15 1.55 -11.14 -29.18
C ALA A 15 3.08 -11.14 -29.16
N CYS A 16 3.70 -10.00 -29.48
CA CYS A 16 5.09 -9.76 -29.19
C CYS A 16 5.27 -10.04 -27.70
N VAL A 17 5.80 -11.22 -27.36
CA VAL A 17 6.38 -11.47 -26.05
C VAL A 17 7.58 -10.52 -26.00
N THR A 18 7.36 -9.30 -25.50
CA THR A 18 8.44 -8.35 -25.29
C THR A 18 9.38 -9.02 -24.30
N THR A 19 10.53 -9.45 -24.80
CA THR A 19 11.54 -10.07 -23.96
C THR A 19 11.95 -9.04 -22.90
N LEU A 20 12.37 -9.52 -21.72
CA LEU A 20 12.77 -8.64 -20.62
C LEU A 20 13.83 -7.61 -21.07
N ARG A 21 14.74 -8.05 -21.95
CA ARG A 21 15.73 -7.21 -22.63
C ARG A 21 15.08 -6.16 -23.54
N GLY A 22 14.15 -6.55 -24.42
CA GLY A 22 13.46 -5.61 -25.30
C GLY A 22 12.67 -4.53 -24.53
N ARG A 23 12.08 -4.89 -23.38
CA ARG A 23 11.45 -3.91 -22.48
C ARG A 23 12.47 -2.95 -21.86
N ALA A 24 13.61 -3.46 -21.40
CA ALA A 24 14.69 -2.64 -20.85
C ALA A 24 15.25 -1.66 -21.89
N ASP A 25 15.48 -2.11 -23.12
CA ASP A 25 15.93 -1.28 -24.24
C ASP A 25 14.91 -0.17 -24.57
N GLU A 26 13.62 -0.48 -24.50
CA GLU A 26 12.56 0.51 -24.71
C GLU A 26 12.57 1.61 -23.63
N LEU A 27 12.73 1.23 -22.35
CA LEU A 27 12.85 2.17 -21.24
C LEU A 27 14.10 3.06 -21.40
N ALA A 28 15.23 2.47 -21.77
CA ALA A 28 16.47 3.20 -22.03
C ALA A 28 16.30 4.24 -23.15
N ARG A 29 15.64 3.88 -24.26
CA ARG A 29 15.33 4.83 -25.35
C ARG A 29 14.40 5.97 -24.93
N LYS A 30 13.55 5.74 -23.92
CA LYS A 30 12.68 6.75 -23.32
C LYS A 30 13.39 7.61 -22.26
N GLY A 31 14.67 7.39 -21.99
CA GLY A 31 15.42 8.08 -20.94
C GLY A 31 15.10 7.60 -19.51
N GLN A 32 14.43 6.45 -19.37
CA GLN A 32 14.10 5.83 -18.08
C GLN A 32 15.24 4.90 -17.66
N TYR A 33 16.42 5.48 -17.42
CA TYR A 33 17.65 4.73 -17.23
C TYR A 33 17.72 3.95 -15.91
N VAL A 34 17.09 4.44 -14.83
CA VAL A 34 17.04 3.73 -13.54
C VAL A 34 16.24 2.43 -13.68
N GLU A 35 15.06 2.51 -14.27
CA GLU A 35 14.19 1.36 -14.50
C GLU A 35 14.79 0.40 -15.51
N ALA A 36 15.43 0.91 -16.56
CA ALA A 36 16.17 0.09 -17.51
C ALA A 36 17.32 -0.66 -16.84
N ALA A 37 18.12 0.01 -16.00
CA ALA A 37 19.22 -0.61 -15.25
C ALA A 37 18.74 -1.73 -14.32
N ALA A 38 17.59 -1.54 -13.65
CA ALA A 38 17.00 -2.56 -12.78
C ALA A 38 16.59 -3.84 -13.55
N LEU A 39 16.03 -3.69 -14.76
CA LEU A 39 15.74 -4.86 -15.61
C LEU A 39 17.02 -5.54 -16.10
N TYR A 40 18.08 -4.77 -16.37
CA TYR A 40 19.39 -5.31 -16.71
C TYR A 40 20.08 -6.01 -15.54
N ASP A 41 19.83 -5.61 -14.29
CA ASP A 41 20.27 -6.35 -13.11
C ASP A 41 19.67 -7.75 -13.03
N ASP A 42 18.38 -7.89 -13.36
CA ASP A 42 17.72 -9.19 -13.43
C ASP A 42 18.26 -10.06 -14.58
N LEU A 43 18.62 -9.45 -15.70
CA LEU A 43 19.24 -10.14 -16.83
C LEU A 43 20.66 -10.62 -16.49
N VAL A 44 21.50 -9.77 -15.90
CA VAL A 44 22.86 -10.14 -15.46
C VAL A 44 22.81 -11.21 -14.37
N ARG A 45 21.81 -11.18 -13.48
CA ARG A 45 21.63 -12.24 -12.46
C ARG A 45 21.38 -13.62 -13.08
N LYS A 46 20.66 -13.68 -14.21
CA LYS A 46 20.39 -14.92 -14.94
C LYS A 46 21.58 -15.37 -15.79
N SER A 47 22.34 -14.41 -16.34
CA SER A 47 23.47 -14.65 -17.23
C SER A 47 24.72 -13.84 -16.80
N PRO A 48 25.37 -14.19 -15.67
CA PRO A 48 26.41 -13.35 -15.06
C PRO A 48 27.70 -13.22 -15.88
N TYR A 49 27.94 -14.13 -16.83
CA TYR A 49 29.13 -14.15 -17.67
C TYR A 49 28.93 -13.51 -19.05
N GLU A 50 27.73 -13.01 -19.34
CA GLU A 50 27.45 -12.32 -20.60
C GLU A 50 27.95 -10.87 -20.52
N GLN A 51 29.16 -10.64 -21.03
CA GLN A 51 29.88 -9.37 -20.89
C GLN A 51 29.14 -8.17 -21.48
N GLU A 52 28.35 -8.38 -22.55
CA GLU A 52 27.50 -7.34 -23.14
C GLU A 52 26.44 -6.84 -22.14
N LEU A 53 25.73 -7.74 -21.44
CA LEU A 53 24.72 -7.37 -20.46
C LEU A 53 25.31 -6.59 -19.28
N VAL A 54 26.49 -7.01 -18.80
CA VAL A 54 27.20 -6.30 -17.72
C VAL A 54 27.58 -4.89 -18.18
N THR A 55 28.13 -4.76 -19.39
CA THR A 55 28.58 -3.47 -19.94
C THR A 55 27.39 -2.53 -20.17
N THR A 56 26.30 -3.03 -20.76
CA THR A 56 25.08 -2.24 -20.97
C THR A 56 24.45 -1.81 -19.65
N ARG A 57 24.38 -2.71 -18.66
CA ARG A 57 23.90 -2.35 -17.33
C ARG A 57 24.72 -1.20 -16.73
N ASP A 58 26.04 -1.31 -16.77
CA ASP A 58 26.93 -0.32 -16.16
C ASP A 58 26.86 1.03 -16.89
N ASP A 59 26.70 1.06 -18.22
CA ASP A 59 26.42 2.27 -19.02
C ASP A 59 25.06 2.91 -18.66
N LEU A 60 24.01 2.10 -18.49
CA LEU A 60 22.70 2.59 -18.07
C LEU A 60 22.73 3.19 -16.67
N ARG A 61 23.42 2.51 -15.73
CA ARG A 61 23.65 3.03 -14.38
C ARG A 61 24.39 4.36 -14.41
N TRP A 62 25.43 4.48 -15.25
CA TRP A 62 26.15 5.72 -15.44
C TRP A 62 25.25 6.86 -15.93
N LYS A 63 24.49 6.62 -17.02
CA LYS A 63 23.54 7.60 -17.58
C LYS A 63 22.44 7.98 -16.60
N ALA A 64 21.96 7.03 -15.80
CA ALA A 64 20.99 7.30 -14.74
C ALA A 64 21.55 8.27 -13.69
N LEU A 65 22.78 8.04 -13.22
CA LEU A 65 23.44 8.93 -12.26
C LEU A 65 23.68 10.34 -12.84
N GLU A 66 24.12 10.43 -14.10
CA GLU A 66 24.29 11.70 -14.81
C GLU A 66 22.95 12.45 -14.95
N GLN A 67 21.90 11.76 -15.35
CA GLN A 67 20.56 12.34 -15.49
C GLN A 67 20.02 12.86 -14.15
N LEU A 68 20.20 12.13 -13.05
CA LEU A 68 19.74 12.55 -11.73
C LEU A 68 20.43 13.84 -11.27
N LEU A 69 21.76 13.94 -11.41
CA LEU A 69 22.47 15.19 -11.09
C LEU A 69 22.10 16.33 -12.05
N GLY A 70 21.95 16.04 -13.35
CA GLY A 70 21.52 17.02 -14.33
C GLY A 70 20.12 17.59 -14.03
N ASN A 71 19.19 16.73 -13.61
CA ASN A 71 17.87 17.14 -13.18
C ASN A 71 17.92 17.94 -11.88
N ALA A 72 18.69 17.51 -10.88
CA ALA A 72 18.84 18.22 -9.63
C ALA A 72 19.30 19.67 -9.87
N ARG A 73 20.32 19.83 -10.71
CA ARG A 73 20.82 21.15 -11.12
C ARG A 73 19.76 22.00 -11.81
N ARG A 74 19.04 21.40 -12.76
CA ARG A 74 17.97 22.10 -13.48
C ARG A 74 16.88 22.58 -12.52
N PHE A 75 16.43 21.72 -11.61
CA PHE A 75 15.46 22.09 -10.58
C PHE A 75 15.99 23.21 -9.68
N ARG A 76 17.28 23.18 -9.31
CA ARG A 76 17.90 24.25 -8.53
C ARG A 76 17.86 25.60 -9.26
N LEU A 77 18.19 25.62 -10.55
CA LEU A 77 18.13 26.83 -11.38
C LEU A 77 16.70 27.35 -11.54
N GLU A 78 15.71 26.46 -11.52
CA GLU A 78 14.29 26.78 -11.55
C GLU A 78 13.74 27.23 -10.17
N GLY A 79 14.56 27.23 -9.11
CA GLY A 79 14.14 27.56 -7.73
C GLY A 79 13.30 26.46 -7.07
N GLN A 80 13.36 25.24 -7.58
CA GLN A 80 12.65 24.06 -7.07
C GLN A 80 13.58 23.23 -6.18
N ASP A 81 14.04 23.81 -5.07
CA ASP A 81 15.06 23.21 -4.20
C ASP A 81 14.67 21.83 -3.64
N GLU A 82 13.39 21.61 -3.31
CA GLU A 82 12.89 20.32 -2.82
C GLU A 82 13.01 19.21 -3.88
N ASN A 83 12.70 19.51 -5.14
CA ASN A 83 12.82 18.55 -6.25
C ASN A 83 14.29 18.25 -6.55
N ALA A 84 15.15 19.27 -6.46
CA ALA A 84 16.59 19.10 -6.62
C ALA A 84 17.17 18.14 -5.57
N GLU A 85 16.74 18.30 -4.31
CA GLU A 85 17.16 17.44 -3.20
C GLU A 85 16.61 16.01 -3.29
N GLU A 86 15.41 15.83 -3.85
CA GLU A 86 14.85 14.50 -4.12
C GLU A 86 15.71 13.74 -5.15
N ASP A 87 16.08 14.38 -6.25
CA ASP A 87 16.93 13.77 -7.27
C ASP A 87 18.36 13.54 -6.76
N LEU A 88 18.89 14.44 -5.93
CA LEU A 88 20.17 14.21 -5.24
C LEU A 88 20.12 13.01 -4.29
N LEU A 89 19.03 12.86 -3.52
CA LEU A 89 18.83 11.69 -2.65
C LEU A 89 18.77 10.40 -3.48
N ARG A 90 18.02 10.39 -4.58
CA ARG A 90 17.95 9.23 -5.49
C ARG A 90 19.33 8.90 -6.08
N PHE A 91 20.10 9.91 -6.48
CA PHE A 91 21.48 9.73 -6.94
C PHE A 91 22.35 9.06 -5.88
N LEU A 92 22.34 9.57 -4.65
CA LEU A 92 23.18 9.05 -3.56
C LEU A 92 22.76 7.62 -3.17
N ASN A 93 21.46 7.32 -3.13
CA ASN A 93 20.94 5.97 -2.92
C ASN A 93 21.45 4.99 -3.97
N HIS A 94 21.27 5.30 -5.26
CA HIS A 94 21.70 4.42 -6.34
C HIS A 94 23.22 4.30 -6.43
N ARG A 95 23.97 5.37 -6.14
CA ARG A 95 25.44 5.29 -6.08
C ARG A 95 25.91 4.29 -5.03
N VAL A 96 25.27 4.28 -3.85
CA VAL A 96 25.57 3.31 -2.78
C VAL A 96 25.14 1.92 -3.20
N GLU A 97 23.91 1.76 -3.69
CA GLU A 97 23.34 0.48 -4.12
C GLU A 97 24.18 -0.19 -5.23
N TRP A 98 24.61 0.58 -6.22
CA TRP A 98 25.39 0.09 -7.36
C TRP A 98 26.90 0.08 -7.11
N ASN A 99 27.35 0.58 -5.96
CA ASN A 99 28.77 0.74 -5.61
C ASN A 99 29.57 1.48 -6.72
N SER A 100 28.96 2.52 -7.30
CA SER A 100 29.50 3.22 -8.46
C SER A 100 30.63 4.18 -8.07
N LYS A 101 31.79 4.05 -8.74
CA LYS A 101 32.87 5.04 -8.66
C LYS A 101 32.55 6.20 -9.59
N LEU A 102 32.64 7.43 -9.07
CA LEU A 102 32.44 8.63 -9.87
C LEU A 102 33.74 8.98 -10.60
N ASN A 103 33.62 9.56 -11.79
CA ASN A 103 34.72 10.24 -12.45
C ASN A 103 34.75 11.71 -12.03
N GLY A 104 35.80 12.45 -12.43
CA GLY A 104 35.96 13.85 -12.02
C GLY A 104 34.82 14.78 -12.45
N ALA A 105 34.12 14.49 -13.55
CA ALA A 105 32.98 15.30 -13.98
C ALA A 105 31.77 15.14 -13.06
N LEU A 106 31.33 13.89 -12.79
CA LEU A 106 30.22 13.64 -11.87
C LEU A 106 30.57 14.01 -10.42
N GLU A 107 31.83 13.86 -10.00
CA GLU A 107 32.28 14.28 -8.67
C GLU A 107 32.18 15.81 -8.52
N SER A 108 32.60 16.57 -9.54
CA SER A 108 32.45 18.03 -9.57
C SER A 108 30.97 18.44 -9.52
N SER A 109 30.11 17.81 -10.33
CA SER A 109 28.66 18.08 -10.32
C SER A 109 28.01 17.73 -8.99
N LEU A 110 28.42 16.64 -8.34
CA LEU A 110 27.96 16.29 -7.01
C LEU A 110 28.34 17.36 -5.99
N LEU A 111 29.58 17.87 -6.01
CA LEU A 111 30.02 18.92 -5.10
C LEU A 111 29.24 20.23 -5.30
N GLU A 112 28.92 20.60 -6.55
CA GLU A 112 28.07 21.75 -6.86
C GLU A 112 26.66 21.58 -6.26
N GLU A 113 26.03 20.41 -6.47
CA GLU A 113 24.69 20.12 -5.92
C GLU A 113 24.67 20.04 -4.39
N MET A 114 25.73 19.53 -3.78
CA MET A 114 25.90 19.55 -2.32
C MET A 114 26.02 20.99 -1.80
N GLY A 115 26.72 21.87 -2.51
CA GLY A 115 26.82 23.29 -2.18
C GLY A 115 25.47 24.01 -2.27
N GLY A 116 24.70 23.77 -3.35
CA GLY A 116 23.35 24.30 -3.50
C GLY A 116 22.39 23.81 -2.42
N THR A 117 22.46 22.51 -2.11
CA THR A 117 21.70 21.90 -1.00
C THR A 117 22.07 22.55 0.33
N HIS A 118 23.35 22.72 0.63
CA HIS A 118 23.80 23.37 1.86
C HIS A 118 23.23 24.78 2.00
N GLN A 119 23.27 25.58 0.94
CA GLN A 119 22.71 26.93 0.95
C GLN A 119 21.21 26.93 1.26
N HIS A 120 20.43 26.05 0.62
CA HIS A 120 19.00 25.93 0.89
C HIS A 120 18.74 25.47 2.33
N LEU A 121 19.46 24.45 2.82
CA LEU A 121 19.33 23.99 4.21
C LEU A 121 19.67 25.08 5.23
N ARG A 122 20.66 25.94 4.95
CA ARG A 122 20.94 27.11 5.81
C ARG A 122 19.76 28.09 5.85
N GLN A 123 18.97 28.21 4.79
CA GLN A 123 17.78 29.06 4.77
C GLN A 123 16.62 28.43 5.54
N ILE A 124 16.35 27.14 5.33
CA ILE A 124 15.15 26.48 5.92
C ILE A 124 15.37 25.88 7.32
N ILE A 125 16.62 25.65 7.73
CA ILE A 125 16.98 25.12 9.05
C ILE A 125 17.83 26.15 9.80
N GLY A 126 18.92 26.60 9.19
CA GLY A 126 19.90 27.47 9.84
C GLY A 126 19.31 28.83 10.27
N ALA A 127 18.58 29.51 9.38
CA ALA A 127 18.01 30.82 9.67
C ALA A 127 16.90 30.76 10.75
N PRO A 128 15.92 29.83 10.71
CA PRO A 128 15.00 29.64 11.82
C PRO A 128 15.71 29.31 13.14
N ALA A 129 16.74 28.46 13.12
CA ALA A 129 17.52 28.15 14.32
C ALA A 129 18.19 29.41 14.90
N GLN A 130 18.76 30.28 14.06
CA GLN A 130 19.35 31.55 14.51
C GLN A 130 18.32 32.52 15.11
N GLN A 131 17.06 32.42 14.70
CA GLN A 131 15.95 33.21 15.25
C GLN A 131 15.38 32.63 16.56
N GLY A 132 15.91 31.51 17.04
CA GLY A 132 15.39 30.81 18.21
C GLY A 132 14.15 29.96 17.93
N LEU A 133 13.88 29.64 16.66
CA LEU A 133 12.79 28.77 16.22
C LEU A 133 13.28 27.32 16.10
N ALA A 134 13.69 26.75 17.24
CA ALA A 134 14.37 25.45 17.29
C ALA A 134 13.45 24.30 16.89
N LEU A 135 12.16 24.32 17.24
CA LEU A 135 11.21 23.26 16.87
C LEU A 135 10.90 23.28 15.37
N THR A 136 10.81 24.48 14.77
CA THR A 136 10.65 24.66 13.33
C THR A 136 11.87 24.14 12.58
N ALA A 137 13.07 24.51 13.04
CA ALA A 137 14.32 24.04 12.47
C ALA A 137 14.50 22.53 12.64
N GLU A 138 14.13 21.95 13.79
CA GLU A 138 14.15 20.51 14.02
C GLU A 138 13.24 19.75 13.07
N HIS A 139 12.02 20.26 12.86
CA HIS A 139 11.08 19.63 11.95
C HIS A 139 11.61 19.62 10.51
N ALA A 140 12.16 20.75 10.06
CA ALA A 140 12.79 20.85 8.74
C ALA A 140 13.99 19.89 8.62
N LEU A 141 14.86 19.84 9.62
CA LEU A 141 15.98 18.90 9.69
C LEU A 141 15.50 17.45 9.64
N GLY A 142 14.44 17.11 10.38
CA GLY A 142 13.82 15.79 10.38
C GLY A 142 13.39 15.32 8.99
N ARG A 143 12.77 16.21 8.20
CA ARG A 143 12.38 15.91 6.81
C ARG A 143 13.58 15.65 5.89
N LYS A 144 14.74 16.22 6.19
CA LYS A 144 15.97 16.11 5.38
C LYS A 144 16.93 15.02 5.86
N ARG A 145 16.60 14.31 6.95
CA ARG A 145 17.43 13.21 7.49
C ARG A 145 17.78 12.13 6.47
N PRO A 146 16.87 11.65 5.60
CA PRO A 146 17.25 10.63 4.61
C PRO A 146 18.39 11.08 3.69
N LEU A 147 18.35 12.32 3.22
CA LEU A 147 19.41 12.92 2.41
C LEU A 147 20.70 13.12 3.22
N LEU A 148 20.57 13.64 4.44
CA LEU A 148 21.72 13.94 5.30
C LEU A 148 22.41 12.69 5.85
N ALA A 149 21.76 11.52 5.82
CA ALA A 149 22.33 10.25 6.28
C ALA A 149 23.46 9.71 5.38
N HIS A 150 23.60 10.21 4.16
CA HIS A 150 24.69 9.84 3.27
C HIS A 150 26.02 10.44 3.75
N ARG A 151 27.10 9.65 3.64
CA ARG A 151 28.45 10.04 4.13
C ARG A 151 28.94 11.35 3.52
N GLU A 152 28.57 11.62 2.27
CA GLU A 152 28.90 12.85 1.55
C GLU A 152 28.33 14.08 2.26
N MET A 153 27.14 13.93 2.87
CA MET A 153 26.41 15.01 3.53
C MET A 153 26.78 15.19 5.01
N ALA A 154 27.70 14.38 5.57
CA ALA A 154 27.98 14.34 7.00
C ALA A 154 28.48 15.68 7.60
N VAL A 155 29.15 16.52 6.81
CA VAL A 155 29.57 17.87 7.26
C VAL A 155 28.36 18.78 7.40
N ILE A 156 27.50 18.82 6.38
CA ILE A 156 26.26 19.62 6.36
C ILE A 156 25.32 19.13 7.46
N GLN A 157 25.18 17.82 7.64
CA GLN A 157 24.37 17.22 8.70
C GLN A 157 24.79 17.75 10.08
N ARG A 158 26.09 17.64 10.42
CA ARG A 158 26.60 18.09 11.73
C ARG A 158 26.40 19.59 11.94
N GLU A 159 26.58 20.41 10.90
CA GLU A 159 26.32 21.85 11.00
C GLU A 159 24.84 22.12 11.32
N MET A 160 23.91 21.51 10.60
CA MET A 160 22.47 21.71 10.81
C MET A 160 22.02 21.18 12.17
N GLU A 161 22.48 20.00 12.59
CA GLU A 161 22.20 19.42 13.91
C GLU A 161 22.69 20.30 15.05
N ASN A 162 23.91 20.83 14.94
CA ASN A 162 24.47 21.73 15.95
C ASN A 162 23.72 23.06 16.01
N ALA A 163 23.32 23.62 14.87
CA ALA A 163 22.54 24.86 14.81
C ALA A 163 21.19 24.68 15.53
N VAL A 164 20.48 23.58 15.25
CA VAL A 164 19.20 23.23 15.89
C VAL A 164 19.38 23.02 17.39
N LEU A 165 20.40 22.25 17.79
CA LEU A 165 20.68 21.98 19.21
C LEU A 165 20.97 23.27 19.98
N GLN A 166 21.85 24.13 19.46
CA GLN A 166 22.21 25.38 20.13
C GLN A 166 21.01 26.31 20.26
N SER A 167 20.22 26.46 19.19
CA SER A 167 18.97 27.23 19.20
C SER A 167 17.99 26.74 20.27
N GLY A 168 17.84 25.43 20.42
CA GLY A 168 17.00 24.80 21.44
C GLY A 168 17.45 25.14 22.85
N LYS A 169 18.77 25.07 23.11
CA LYS A 169 19.35 25.43 24.41
C LYS A 169 19.14 26.91 24.76
N ASP A 170 19.47 27.79 23.82
CA ASP A 170 19.33 29.24 24.01
C ASP A 170 17.86 29.62 24.27
N THR A 171 16.94 28.98 23.55
CA THR A 171 15.50 29.20 23.75
C THR A 171 15.01 28.62 25.07
N CYS A 172 15.46 27.42 25.49
CA CYS A 172 15.13 26.89 26.82
C CYS A 172 15.55 27.86 27.94
N GLN A 173 16.76 28.43 27.86
CA GLN A 173 17.23 29.40 28.84
C GLN A 173 16.34 30.65 28.88
N ARG A 174 15.93 31.17 27.72
CA ARG A 174 15.00 32.30 27.61
C ARG A 174 13.64 32.00 28.24
N LEU A 175 13.07 30.83 27.94
CA LEU A 175 11.75 30.42 28.43
C LEU A 175 11.72 30.19 29.94
N ARG A 176 12.81 29.65 30.51
CA ARG A 176 12.96 29.50 31.97
C ARG A 176 12.87 30.84 32.70
N ASN A 177 13.40 31.92 32.10
CA ASN A 177 13.36 33.26 32.69
C ASN A 177 12.00 33.95 32.53
N ALA A 178 11.15 33.47 31.62
CA ALA A 178 9.81 34.01 31.37
C ALA A 178 8.71 33.34 32.22
N SER A 179 9.05 32.40 33.11
CA SER A 179 8.07 31.67 33.93
C SER A 179 7.61 32.49 35.14
N SER A 180 6.30 32.56 35.36
CA SER A 180 5.70 32.96 36.64
C SER A 180 5.44 31.74 37.53
N GLU A 181 5.30 31.95 38.85
CA GLU A 181 4.98 30.87 39.80
C GLU A 181 3.54 30.35 39.63
N ASP A 182 2.62 31.20 39.17
CA ASP A 182 1.17 30.93 39.03
C ASP A 182 0.75 30.33 37.68
N ALA A 183 1.67 29.77 36.90
CA ALA A 183 1.40 29.25 35.55
C ALA A 183 1.83 27.76 35.40
N PRO A 184 1.05 26.80 35.94
CA PRO A 184 1.44 25.39 35.98
C PRO A 184 1.55 24.74 34.58
N HIS A 185 0.71 25.12 33.62
CA HIS A 185 0.76 24.57 32.26
C HIS A 185 1.92 25.15 31.46
N TRP A 186 2.19 26.45 31.64
CA TRP A 186 3.37 27.06 31.06
C TRP A 186 4.65 26.40 31.57
N ARG A 187 4.77 26.17 32.89
CA ARG A 187 5.93 25.47 33.47
C ARG A 187 6.11 24.07 32.92
N GLU A 188 5.02 23.32 32.72
CA GLU A 188 5.08 21.99 32.11
C GLU A 188 5.54 22.04 30.65
N LEU A 189 5.04 23.01 29.89
CA LEU A 189 5.50 23.24 28.51
C LEU A 189 7.01 23.55 28.49
N VAL A 190 7.48 24.47 29.33
CA VAL A 190 8.90 24.83 29.43
C VAL A 190 9.74 23.63 29.86
N PHE A 191 9.29 22.85 30.85
CA PHE A 191 9.97 21.63 31.28
C PHE A 191 10.13 20.63 30.12
N ARG A 192 9.06 20.38 29.35
CA ARG A 192 9.10 19.50 28.17
C ARG A 192 10.00 20.04 27.08
N TYR A 193 9.91 21.34 26.81
CA TYR A 193 10.76 22.02 25.84
C TYR A 193 12.24 21.86 26.19
N CYS A 194 12.61 22.15 27.44
CA CYS A 194 14.00 21.99 27.90
C CYS A 194 14.46 20.53 27.89
N THR A 195 13.59 19.60 28.31
CA THR A 195 13.88 18.15 28.27
C THR A 195 14.17 17.67 26.85
N ARG A 196 13.43 18.17 25.84
CA ARG A 196 13.67 17.87 24.41
C ARG A 196 15.11 18.17 24.00
N TRP A 197 15.68 19.25 24.53
CA TRP A 197 17.04 19.74 24.25
C TRP A 197 18.09 19.27 25.27
N ARG A 198 17.72 18.35 26.18
CA ARG A 198 18.58 17.83 27.26
C ARG A 198 19.10 18.91 28.20
N GLU A 199 18.36 20.00 28.32
CA GLU A 199 18.66 21.07 29.27
C GLU A 199 17.89 20.84 30.57
N PHE A 200 18.53 21.18 31.68
CA PHE A 200 17.90 21.02 32.99
C PHE A 200 16.76 22.04 33.15
N ALA A 201 15.58 21.53 33.50
CA ALA A 201 14.45 22.30 33.99
C ALA A 201 13.81 21.55 35.18
N PRO A 202 13.44 22.25 36.26
CA PRO A 202 12.78 21.60 37.40
C PRO A 202 11.42 21.07 36.97
N GLN A 203 11.13 19.81 37.30
CA GLN A 203 9.83 19.20 37.02
C GLN A 203 8.73 19.92 37.82
N PRO A 204 7.72 20.49 37.17
CA PRO A 204 6.62 21.14 37.89
C PRO A 204 5.69 20.10 38.54
N PRO A 205 4.98 20.46 39.62
CA PRO A 205 3.88 19.64 40.11
C PRO A 205 2.81 19.49 39.01
N PRO A 206 2.10 18.34 38.95
CA PRO A 206 1.06 18.14 37.95
C PRO A 206 -0.07 19.17 38.13
N PRO A 207 -0.56 19.79 37.04
CA PRO A 207 -1.79 20.57 37.09
C PRO A 207 -2.96 19.77 37.71
N PRO A 208 -3.85 20.44 38.48
CA PRO A 208 -4.83 19.78 39.35
C PRO A 208 -5.89 18.96 38.60
N GLU A 209 -6.16 19.25 37.33
CA GLU A 209 -7.11 18.50 36.50
C GLU A 209 -6.51 17.23 35.87
N LEU A 210 -5.19 17.03 35.97
CA LEU A 210 -4.57 15.83 35.43
C LEU A 210 -4.86 14.62 36.30
N LEU A 211 -4.93 13.47 35.62
CA LEU A 211 -5.42 12.23 36.17
C LEU A 211 -4.37 11.14 36.05
N GLY A 212 -4.33 10.26 37.04
CA GLY A 212 -3.50 9.07 37.07
C GLY A 212 -4.04 7.95 36.18
N PRO A 213 -3.56 6.71 36.37
CA PRO A 213 -4.00 5.57 35.57
C PRO A 213 -5.51 5.32 35.70
N PRO A 214 -6.22 5.07 34.58
CA PRO A 214 -7.66 4.85 34.58
C PRO A 214 -8.01 3.49 35.20
N ASP A 215 -9.22 3.40 35.73
CA ASP A 215 -9.88 2.15 36.09
C ASP A 215 -11.08 1.93 35.14
N PHE A 216 -11.25 0.69 34.67
CA PHE A 216 -12.35 0.31 33.77
C PHE A 216 -13.23 -0.72 34.47
N SER A 217 -14.51 -0.39 34.64
CA SER A 217 -15.54 -1.28 35.18
C SER A 217 -16.55 -1.67 34.10
N GLY A 218 -17.31 -2.75 34.32
CA GLY A 218 -18.30 -3.25 33.35
C GLY A 218 -17.80 -4.40 32.47
N ASP A 219 -18.67 -4.83 31.56
CA ASP A 219 -18.54 -6.04 30.76
C ASP A 219 -19.10 -5.86 29.35
N VAL A 220 -18.69 -6.73 28.42
CA VAL A 220 -19.16 -6.77 27.03
C VAL A 220 -19.73 -8.15 26.77
N GLU A 221 -21.04 -8.24 26.57
CA GLU A 221 -21.69 -9.52 26.31
C GLU A 221 -21.08 -10.18 25.07
N GLY A 222 -20.69 -11.45 25.18
CA GLY A 222 -20.06 -12.21 24.10
C GLY A 222 -18.54 -12.08 24.01
N PHE A 223 -17.90 -11.23 24.81
CA PHE A 223 -16.45 -11.25 24.99
C PHE A 223 -16.04 -12.30 26.03
N ASP A 224 -14.90 -12.95 25.81
CA ASP A 224 -14.21 -13.70 26.86
C ASP A 224 -13.30 -12.80 27.70
N SER A 225 -12.71 -13.36 28.76
CA SER A 225 -11.82 -12.61 29.66
C SER A 225 -10.58 -12.07 28.95
N ALA A 226 -10.03 -12.76 27.96
CA ALA A 226 -8.84 -12.33 27.25
C ALA A 226 -9.15 -11.15 26.31
N GLN A 227 -10.29 -11.19 25.63
CA GLN A 227 -10.79 -10.11 24.78
C GLN A 227 -11.12 -8.86 25.60
N LEU A 228 -11.73 -9.03 26.77
CA LEU A 228 -12.04 -7.91 27.66
C LEU A 228 -10.76 -7.25 28.22
N GLU A 229 -9.77 -8.05 28.64
CA GLU A 229 -8.46 -7.52 29.08
C GLU A 229 -7.69 -6.85 27.93
N LEU A 230 -7.78 -7.38 26.72
CA LEU A 230 -7.22 -6.72 25.53
C LEU A 230 -7.86 -5.35 25.32
N LEU A 231 -9.19 -5.25 25.39
CA LEU A 231 -9.92 -3.98 25.27
C LEU A 231 -9.50 -3.00 26.37
N ARG A 232 -9.51 -3.41 27.64
CA ARG A 232 -9.08 -2.58 28.78
C ARG A 232 -7.64 -2.09 28.63
N GLY A 233 -6.72 -2.99 28.27
CA GLY A 233 -5.31 -2.65 28.05
C GLY A 233 -5.10 -1.66 26.88
N ARG A 234 -5.93 -1.72 25.85
CA ARG A 234 -5.90 -0.79 24.71
C ARG A 234 -6.45 0.58 25.11
N LEU A 235 -7.58 0.64 25.80
CA LEU A 235 -8.15 1.89 26.31
C LEU A 235 -7.27 2.56 27.36
N ALA A 236 -6.64 1.78 28.26
CA ALA A 236 -5.70 2.30 29.24
C ALA A 236 -4.47 2.93 28.59
N ARG A 237 -3.93 2.31 27.52
CA ARG A 237 -2.83 2.91 26.74
C ARG A 237 -3.25 4.18 26.02
N ALA A 238 -4.43 4.18 25.39
CA ALA A 238 -4.98 5.39 24.77
C ALA A 238 -5.15 6.53 25.79
N PHE A 239 -5.63 6.23 27.00
CA PHE A 239 -5.74 7.22 28.07
C PHE A 239 -4.37 7.76 28.52
N LYS A 240 -3.39 6.87 28.73
CA LYS A 240 -2.02 7.27 29.14
C LYS A 240 -1.33 8.16 28.10
N ALA A 241 -1.66 7.99 26.82
CA ALA A 241 -1.15 8.84 25.74
C ALA A 241 -1.96 10.14 25.55
N SER A 242 -3.04 10.33 26.33
CA SER A 242 -3.97 11.45 26.17
C SER A 242 -3.53 12.68 26.98
N PRO A 243 -4.06 13.88 26.67
CA PRO A 243 -3.77 15.09 27.44
C PRO A 243 -4.23 15.01 28.91
N TRP A 244 -5.13 14.10 29.27
CA TRP A 244 -5.64 13.97 30.63
C TRP A 244 -4.67 13.28 31.59
N PHE A 245 -3.71 12.51 31.07
CA PHE A 245 -2.87 11.66 31.92
C PHE A 245 -1.64 12.38 32.48
N SER A 246 -1.33 12.12 33.74
CA SER A 246 -0.03 12.38 34.36
C SER A 246 0.36 11.22 35.28
N PRO A 247 1.60 10.70 35.21
CA PRO A 247 2.05 9.64 36.11
C PRO A 247 2.16 10.09 37.58
N SER A 248 2.25 11.40 37.83
CA SER A 248 2.35 11.98 39.17
C SER A 248 0.99 12.41 39.75
N ALA A 249 -0.11 12.29 38.99
CA ALA A 249 -1.44 12.60 39.48
C ALA A 249 -1.98 11.47 40.37
N THR A 250 -2.63 11.85 41.47
CA THR A 250 -3.18 10.93 42.46
C THR A 250 -4.63 10.53 42.17
N SER A 251 -5.41 11.41 41.55
CA SER A 251 -6.81 11.16 41.18
C SER A 251 -6.89 10.17 40.02
N ARG A 252 -7.74 9.14 40.12
CA ARG A 252 -7.90 8.11 39.09
C ARG A 252 -9.30 8.19 38.48
N PRO A 253 -9.43 8.26 37.14
CA PRO A 253 -10.73 8.30 36.49
C PRO A 253 -11.30 6.89 36.39
N GLU A 254 -12.60 6.77 36.61
CA GLU A 254 -13.35 5.54 36.39
C GLU A 254 -14.13 5.63 35.07
N PHE A 255 -14.02 4.58 34.27
CA PHE A 255 -14.74 4.42 33.01
C PHE A 255 -15.63 3.18 33.06
N SER A 256 -16.89 3.34 32.65
CA SER A 256 -17.80 2.22 32.44
C SER A 256 -17.72 1.71 31.01
N LEU A 257 -17.54 0.40 30.88
CA LEU A 257 -17.56 -0.35 29.63
C LEU A 257 -18.87 -1.11 29.51
N ALA A 258 -19.49 -1.04 28.34
CA ALA A 258 -20.71 -1.78 28.02
C ALA A 258 -20.70 -2.16 26.55
N GLY A 259 -21.30 -3.28 26.17
CA GLY A 259 -21.38 -3.64 24.77
C GLY A 259 -21.88 -5.06 24.53
N THR A 260 -21.97 -5.42 23.26
CA THR A 260 -22.38 -6.74 22.81
C THR A 260 -21.58 -7.14 21.58
N PHE A 261 -21.11 -8.39 21.55
CA PHE A 261 -20.54 -9.06 20.38
C PHE A 261 -21.33 -10.31 20.08
N SER A 262 -21.77 -10.45 18.84
CA SER A 262 -22.49 -11.65 18.40
C SER A 262 -21.96 -12.14 17.07
N THR A 263 -21.97 -13.47 16.90
CA THR A 263 -21.65 -14.13 15.65
C THR A 263 -22.84 -14.99 15.25
N ARG A 264 -23.46 -14.65 14.13
CA ARG A 264 -24.50 -15.47 13.51
C ARG A 264 -23.89 -16.26 12.37
N LYS A 265 -24.12 -17.57 12.37
CA LYS A 265 -23.79 -18.44 11.24
C LYS A 265 -25.07 -18.94 10.62
N ASP A 266 -25.11 -18.96 9.30
CA ASP A 266 -26.24 -19.48 8.54
C ASP A 266 -25.76 -20.48 7.49
N SER A 267 -26.59 -21.48 7.21
CA SER A 267 -26.29 -22.58 6.31
C SER A 267 -27.54 -22.97 5.55
N GLN A 268 -27.49 -22.82 4.22
CA GLN A 268 -28.60 -23.09 3.33
C GLN A 268 -28.20 -24.06 2.23
N ASN A 269 -28.99 -25.11 2.01
CA ASN A 269 -28.84 -25.97 0.84
C ASN A 269 -29.25 -25.18 -0.42
N VAL A 270 -28.38 -25.17 -1.43
CA VAL A 270 -28.63 -24.53 -2.71
C VAL A 270 -28.29 -25.49 -3.85
N GLN A 271 -28.90 -25.27 -5.00
CA GLN A 271 -28.58 -25.96 -6.24
C GLN A 271 -27.77 -25.01 -7.13
N LEU A 272 -26.63 -25.47 -7.60
CA LEU A 272 -25.74 -24.76 -8.50
C LEU A 272 -25.66 -25.51 -9.83
N THR A 273 -25.25 -24.79 -10.88
CA THR A 273 -25.15 -25.33 -12.24
C THR A 273 -23.78 -25.01 -12.83
N ALA A 274 -23.14 -25.98 -13.49
CA ALA A 274 -21.89 -25.80 -14.20
C ALA A 274 -22.07 -26.20 -15.69
N PRO A 275 -21.74 -25.34 -16.66
CA PRO A 275 -21.85 -25.67 -18.07
C PRO A 275 -20.70 -26.60 -18.51
N TYR A 276 -20.99 -27.55 -19.40
CA TYR A 276 -19.98 -28.39 -20.06
C TYR A 276 -20.36 -28.74 -21.50
N THR A 277 -19.42 -29.31 -22.23
CA THR A 277 -19.61 -29.77 -23.60
C THR A 277 -19.50 -31.28 -23.67
N GLU A 278 -20.55 -31.95 -24.15
CA GLU A 278 -20.59 -33.39 -24.36
C GLU A 278 -20.42 -33.72 -25.85
N LYS A 279 -19.53 -34.65 -26.18
CA LYS A 279 -19.39 -35.16 -27.55
C LYS A 279 -20.42 -36.25 -27.82
N VAL A 280 -21.49 -35.89 -28.53
CA VAL A 280 -22.57 -36.82 -28.86
C VAL A 280 -22.35 -37.38 -30.27
N PRO A 281 -22.36 -38.72 -30.45
CA PRO A 281 -22.26 -39.32 -31.77
C PRO A 281 -23.52 -39.06 -32.60
N TYR A 282 -23.36 -38.86 -33.89
CA TYR A 282 -24.44 -38.83 -34.86
C TYR A 282 -24.03 -39.60 -36.12
N THR A 283 -25.03 -40.17 -36.79
CA THR A 283 -24.84 -40.85 -38.06
C THR A 283 -24.75 -39.80 -39.16
N ASP A 284 -23.64 -39.82 -39.88
CA ASP A 284 -23.47 -39.07 -41.12
C ASP A 284 -23.22 -40.06 -42.26
N HIS A 285 -23.31 -39.59 -43.49
CA HIS A 285 -23.16 -40.39 -44.68
C HIS A 285 -21.98 -39.89 -45.51
N GLU A 286 -21.02 -40.77 -45.79
CA GLU A 286 -19.88 -40.46 -46.65
C GLU A 286 -19.94 -41.30 -47.92
N ASP A 287 -19.83 -40.63 -49.06
CA ASP A 287 -19.72 -41.29 -50.34
C ASP A 287 -18.30 -41.82 -50.53
N ARG A 288 -18.19 -43.15 -50.63
CA ARG A 288 -16.94 -43.83 -50.97
C ARG A 288 -17.00 -44.31 -52.39
N THR A 289 -15.87 -44.22 -53.08
CA THR A 289 -15.71 -44.72 -54.44
C THR A 289 -14.86 -45.98 -54.40
N GLU A 290 -15.36 -47.04 -55.03
CA GLU A 290 -14.62 -48.27 -55.29
C GLU A 290 -14.54 -48.49 -56.79
N THR A 291 -13.33 -48.76 -57.28
CA THR A 291 -13.11 -49.10 -58.68
C THR A 291 -13.40 -50.57 -58.87
N ILE A 292 -14.47 -50.88 -59.60
CA ILE A 292 -14.83 -52.26 -59.94
C ILE A 292 -14.27 -52.55 -61.34
N GLU A 293 -13.58 -53.67 -61.46
CA GLU A 293 -13.09 -54.20 -62.73
C GLU A 293 -14.02 -55.33 -63.17
N GLU A 294 -14.90 -55.05 -64.14
CA GLU A 294 -15.83 -56.05 -64.68
C GLU A 294 -15.32 -56.53 -66.05
N PRO A 295 -15.00 -57.83 -66.19
CA PRO A 295 -14.66 -58.40 -67.48
C PRO A 295 -15.91 -58.50 -68.35
N TYR A 296 -15.80 -58.03 -69.59
CA TYR A 296 -16.84 -58.18 -70.60
C TYR A 296 -16.23 -58.73 -71.89
N THR A 297 -17.00 -59.52 -72.62
CA THR A 297 -16.61 -60.03 -73.93
C THR A 297 -17.00 -59.04 -75.01
N ASP A 298 -16.01 -58.62 -75.80
CA ASP A 298 -16.18 -57.74 -76.95
C ASP A 298 -15.85 -58.52 -78.22
N VAL A 299 -16.43 -58.12 -79.34
CA VAL A 299 -16.19 -58.77 -80.64
C VAL A 299 -15.32 -57.83 -81.47
N GLU A 300 -14.04 -58.16 -81.59
CA GLU A 300 -13.11 -57.40 -82.41
C GLU A 300 -13.03 -58.01 -83.82
N GLU A 301 -13.20 -57.16 -84.83
CA GLU A 301 -12.83 -57.50 -86.19
C GLU A 301 -11.30 -57.48 -86.30
N TYR A 302 -10.74 -58.58 -86.78
CA TYR A 302 -9.37 -58.66 -87.21
C TYR A 302 -9.32 -59.23 -88.62
N THR A 303 -8.34 -58.79 -89.39
CA THR A 303 -8.13 -59.29 -90.75
C THR A 303 -7.19 -60.48 -90.67
N ASP A 304 -7.61 -61.63 -91.20
CA ASP A 304 -6.76 -62.81 -91.22
C ASP A 304 -5.66 -62.70 -92.30
N SER A 305 -4.73 -63.65 -92.31
CA SER A 305 -3.58 -63.63 -93.24
C SER A 305 -3.97 -63.76 -94.72
N LYS A 306 -5.24 -63.96 -95.05
CA LYS A 306 -5.79 -64.01 -96.42
C LYS A 306 -6.55 -62.73 -96.79
N GLY A 307 -6.61 -61.74 -95.89
CA GLY A 307 -7.27 -60.46 -96.13
C GLY A 307 -8.78 -60.45 -95.81
N GLU A 308 -9.31 -61.53 -95.22
CA GLU A 308 -10.73 -61.62 -94.87
C GLU A 308 -10.98 -61.05 -93.46
N LYS A 309 -12.03 -60.23 -93.32
CA LYS A 309 -12.48 -59.76 -92.00
C LYS A 309 -13.11 -60.91 -91.22
N LYS A 310 -12.51 -61.28 -90.10
CA LYS A 310 -13.05 -62.24 -89.14
C LYS A 310 -13.25 -61.58 -87.79
N THR A 311 -14.23 -62.08 -87.05
CA THR A 311 -14.49 -61.62 -85.69
C THR A 311 -13.95 -62.64 -84.70
N ARG A 312 -13.24 -62.17 -83.65
CA ARG A 312 -12.95 -63.00 -82.47
C ARG A 312 -13.51 -62.34 -81.23
N THR A 313 -14.00 -63.17 -80.31
CA THR A 313 -14.37 -62.72 -78.98
C THR A 313 -13.10 -62.49 -78.16
N VAL A 314 -12.92 -61.29 -77.63
CA VAL A 314 -11.85 -60.94 -76.70
C VAL A 314 -12.44 -60.56 -75.34
N GLU A 315 -11.81 -60.96 -74.26
CA GLU A 315 -12.15 -60.46 -72.93
C GLU A 315 -11.44 -59.13 -72.69
N LYS A 316 -12.23 -58.09 -72.43
CA LYS A 316 -11.76 -56.75 -72.05
C LYS A 316 -12.25 -56.45 -70.64
N VAL A 317 -11.47 -55.66 -69.90
CA VAL A 317 -11.87 -55.20 -68.57
C VAL A 317 -12.37 -53.77 -68.68
N ARG A 318 -13.64 -53.55 -68.33
CA ARG A 318 -14.17 -52.20 -68.18
C ARG A 318 -14.05 -51.81 -66.71
N LYS A 319 -13.23 -50.81 -66.42
CA LYS A 319 -13.16 -50.19 -65.09
C LYS A 319 -14.23 -49.14 -64.98
N TYR A 320 -15.08 -49.23 -63.98
CA TYR A 320 -15.99 -48.14 -63.63
C TYR A 320 -16.00 -47.91 -62.13
N THR A 321 -16.13 -46.65 -61.75
CA THR A 321 -16.17 -46.26 -60.34
C THR A 321 -17.61 -46.39 -59.85
N ARG A 322 -17.82 -47.24 -58.85
CA ARG A 322 -19.09 -47.32 -58.13
C ARG A 322 -18.98 -46.44 -56.88
N THR A 323 -19.81 -45.40 -56.81
CA THR A 323 -20.01 -44.64 -55.57
C THR A 323 -21.05 -45.36 -54.72
N PHE A 324 -20.75 -45.60 -53.45
CA PHE A 324 -21.71 -46.09 -52.48
C PHE A 324 -21.58 -45.31 -51.18
N THR A 325 -22.72 -45.09 -50.55
CA THR A 325 -22.81 -44.30 -49.32
C THR A 325 -22.63 -45.23 -48.12
N VAL A 326 -21.68 -44.91 -47.25
CA VAL A 326 -21.43 -45.64 -46.00
C VAL A 326 -21.84 -44.77 -44.83
N ALA A 327 -22.59 -45.33 -43.88
CA ALA A 327 -22.88 -44.67 -42.62
C ALA A 327 -21.60 -44.58 -41.78
N VAL A 328 -21.20 -43.37 -41.42
CA VAL A 328 -20.06 -43.08 -40.55
C VAL A 328 -20.55 -42.45 -39.24
N THR A 329 -19.86 -42.73 -38.14
CA THR A 329 -20.15 -42.09 -36.84
C THR A 329 -19.27 -40.86 -36.71
N LYS A 330 -19.89 -39.68 -36.70
CA LYS A 330 -19.22 -38.40 -36.38
C LYS A 330 -19.64 -37.93 -35.00
N TYR A 331 -18.86 -37.04 -34.40
CA TYR A 331 -19.17 -36.45 -33.10
C TYR A 331 -19.43 -34.96 -33.26
N ARG A 332 -20.42 -34.45 -32.54
CA ARG A 332 -20.67 -33.01 -32.41
C ARG A 332 -20.63 -32.60 -30.95
N ASP A 333 -20.17 -31.38 -30.71
CA ASP A 333 -20.15 -30.76 -29.40
C ASP A 333 -21.56 -30.28 -29.05
N VAL A 334 -22.12 -30.78 -27.95
CA VAL A 334 -23.45 -30.39 -27.45
C VAL A 334 -23.29 -29.73 -26.09
N ALA A 335 -23.80 -28.51 -25.95
CA ALA A 335 -23.83 -27.81 -24.66
C ALA A 335 -24.77 -28.51 -23.68
N ARG A 336 -24.26 -28.79 -22.48
CA ARG A 336 -24.97 -29.41 -21.37
C ARG A 336 -24.75 -28.63 -20.08
N THR A 337 -25.58 -28.90 -19.09
CA THR A 337 -25.47 -28.30 -17.76
C THR A 337 -25.44 -29.42 -16.73
N PHE A 338 -24.43 -29.39 -15.87
CA PHE A 338 -24.32 -30.27 -14.73
C PHE A 338 -24.90 -29.55 -13.50
N GLU A 339 -25.97 -30.10 -12.95
CA GLU A 339 -26.59 -29.59 -11.73
C GLU A 339 -25.98 -30.30 -10.51
N TYR A 340 -25.65 -29.54 -9.48
CA TYR A 340 -25.10 -30.10 -8.25
C TYR A 340 -25.57 -29.34 -7.02
N HIS A 341 -25.63 -30.03 -5.89
CA HIS A 341 -25.99 -29.44 -4.62
C HIS A 341 -24.74 -28.86 -3.93
N ALA A 342 -24.92 -27.71 -3.29
CA ALA A 342 -23.91 -27.07 -2.47
C ALA A 342 -24.55 -26.50 -1.20
N LEU A 343 -23.74 -26.34 -0.16
CA LEU A 343 -24.09 -25.57 1.03
C LEU A 343 -23.65 -24.12 0.83
N ARG A 344 -24.59 -23.19 0.83
CA ARG A 344 -24.29 -21.77 1.01
C ARG A 344 -24.11 -21.51 2.50
N LEU A 345 -22.88 -21.27 2.90
CA LEU A 345 -22.53 -20.91 4.26
C LEU A 345 -22.37 -19.39 4.35
N SER A 346 -22.79 -18.78 5.45
CA SER A 346 -22.49 -17.39 5.75
C SER A 346 -22.23 -17.16 7.23
N VAL A 347 -21.45 -16.12 7.51
CA VAL A 347 -21.17 -15.63 8.85
C VAL A 347 -21.42 -14.12 8.90
N ASP A 348 -22.06 -13.65 9.95
CA ASP A 348 -22.31 -12.25 10.26
C ASP A 348 -21.83 -11.97 11.68
N HIS A 349 -20.81 -11.12 11.81
CA HIS A 349 -20.28 -10.62 13.07
C HIS A 349 -20.82 -9.23 13.33
N ARG A 350 -21.33 -8.98 14.55
CA ARG A 350 -21.82 -7.65 14.95
C ARG A 350 -21.24 -7.27 16.29
N LEU A 351 -20.77 -6.04 16.40
CA LEU A 351 -20.16 -5.49 17.60
C LEU A 351 -20.72 -4.10 17.89
N ALA A 352 -21.07 -3.85 19.15
CA ALA A 352 -21.35 -2.53 19.68
C ALA A 352 -20.58 -2.35 20.99
N LEU A 353 -19.78 -1.29 21.09
CA LEU A 353 -18.96 -0.97 22.27
C LEU A 353 -19.20 0.47 22.75
N SER A 354 -19.38 0.54 24.05
CA SER A 354 -19.48 1.65 25.00
C SER A 354 -18.24 1.96 25.83
N SER A 355 -17.72 3.19 25.89
CA SER A 355 -16.88 3.62 27.02
C SER A 355 -17.30 5.01 27.48
N THR A 356 -17.68 5.14 28.75
CA THR A 356 -18.17 6.40 29.34
C THR A 356 -17.48 6.73 30.65
N GLY A 357 -17.13 8.00 30.88
CA GLY A 357 -16.52 8.45 32.14
C GLY A 357 -16.53 9.96 32.29
N VAL A 358 -16.35 10.47 33.52
CA VAL A 358 -16.30 11.92 33.80
C VAL A 358 -14.87 12.33 34.06
N LEU A 359 -14.36 13.29 33.30
CA LEU A 359 -12.97 13.79 33.41
C LEU A 359 -12.88 15.22 33.92
N ASP A 360 -13.88 16.06 33.61
CA ASP A 360 -14.03 17.39 34.16
C ASP A 360 -15.46 17.53 34.70
N ALA A 361 -15.61 17.81 35.99
CA ALA A 361 -16.92 17.98 36.63
C ALA A 361 -17.72 19.18 36.06
N ARG A 362 -17.04 20.12 35.39
CA ARG A 362 -17.68 21.25 34.68
C ARG A 362 -18.32 20.84 33.37
N ARG A 363 -17.97 19.66 32.84
CA ARG A 363 -18.52 19.12 31.60
C ARG A 363 -19.25 17.80 31.86
N GLY A 364 -20.12 17.45 30.93
CA GLY A 364 -20.76 16.15 30.93
C GLY A 364 -19.75 15.01 30.71
N PRO A 365 -20.18 13.75 30.90
CA PRO A 365 -19.32 12.59 30.67
C PRO A 365 -18.81 12.56 29.23
N ILE A 366 -17.60 12.04 29.05
CA ILE A 366 -17.13 11.61 27.75
C ILE A 366 -17.73 10.26 27.42
N THR A 367 -18.12 10.09 26.17
CA THR A 367 -18.62 8.82 25.64
C THR A 367 -17.93 8.54 24.32
N ALA A 368 -17.29 7.38 24.22
CA ALA A 368 -16.79 6.81 22.99
C ALA A 368 -17.67 5.61 22.62
N VAL A 369 -18.11 5.55 21.36
CA VAL A 369 -18.95 4.48 20.84
C VAL A 369 -18.32 3.93 19.58
N LEU A 370 -18.35 2.60 19.44
CA LEU A 370 -18.03 1.90 18.20
C LEU A 370 -19.18 0.95 17.88
N GLN A 371 -19.66 0.96 16.64
CA GLN A 371 -20.59 -0.03 16.12
C GLN A 371 -20.10 -0.48 14.76
N ASP A 372 -19.95 -1.78 14.56
CA ASP A 372 -19.53 -2.34 13.28
C ASP A 372 -20.15 -3.72 13.04
N GLN A 373 -20.24 -4.08 11.76
CA GLN A 373 -20.76 -5.37 11.32
C GLN A 373 -19.95 -5.89 10.13
N PHE A 374 -19.76 -7.21 10.08
CA PHE A 374 -18.98 -7.86 9.04
C PHE A 374 -19.62 -9.17 8.61
N GLY A 375 -19.92 -9.28 7.32
CA GLY A 375 -20.57 -10.46 6.74
C GLY A 375 -19.74 -11.08 5.61
N GLU A 376 -19.60 -12.40 5.65
CA GLU A 376 -19.00 -13.20 4.57
C GLU A 376 -19.95 -14.33 4.17
N SER A 377 -19.90 -14.75 2.90
CA SER A 377 -20.62 -15.94 2.44
C SER A 377 -19.84 -16.69 1.36
N GLY A 378 -20.07 -18.00 1.27
CA GLY A 378 -19.43 -18.84 0.27
C GLY A 378 -20.18 -20.15 0.07
N TYR A 379 -19.77 -20.89 -0.98
CA TYR A 379 -20.34 -22.19 -1.31
C TYR A 379 -19.35 -23.30 -0.98
N GLU A 380 -19.86 -24.34 -0.33
CA GLU A 380 -19.14 -25.55 0.02
C GLU A 380 -19.81 -26.76 -0.65
N HIS A 381 -19.02 -27.60 -1.31
CA HIS A 381 -19.47 -28.86 -1.90
C HIS A 381 -18.30 -29.85 -2.02
N ASP A 382 -18.62 -31.12 -2.03
CA ASP A 382 -17.69 -32.25 -2.26
C ASP A 382 -17.83 -32.85 -3.67
N VAL A 383 -18.69 -32.27 -4.50
CA VAL A 383 -18.95 -32.72 -5.86
C VAL A 383 -17.74 -32.51 -6.76
N THR A 384 -17.43 -33.54 -7.56
CA THR A 384 -16.39 -33.51 -8.60
C THR A 384 -17.03 -33.83 -9.94
N PHE A 385 -16.80 -32.98 -10.94
CA PHE A 385 -17.22 -33.21 -12.32
C PHE A 385 -16.23 -32.56 -13.28
N TYR A 386 -15.35 -33.38 -13.87
CA TYR A 386 -14.20 -32.93 -14.64
C TYR A 386 -14.58 -32.16 -15.91
N ASP A 387 -15.66 -32.57 -16.59
CA ASP A 387 -16.05 -31.94 -17.87
C ASP A 387 -16.53 -30.49 -17.70
N ALA A 388 -17.00 -30.10 -16.50
CA ALA A 388 -17.35 -28.72 -16.16
C ALA A 388 -16.36 -28.07 -15.16
N ASP A 389 -15.16 -28.65 -14.96
CA ASP A 389 -14.16 -28.24 -13.97
C ASP A 389 -14.72 -28.01 -12.55
N VAL A 390 -15.74 -28.77 -12.16
CA VAL A 390 -16.28 -28.74 -10.80
C VAL A 390 -15.38 -29.58 -9.90
N ARG A 391 -14.84 -28.96 -8.86
CA ARG A 391 -13.97 -29.62 -7.88
C ARG A 391 -14.43 -29.31 -6.46
N PRO A 392 -14.19 -30.20 -5.49
CA PRO A 392 -14.55 -29.96 -4.10
C PRO A 392 -14.04 -28.61 -3.61
N LYS A 393 -14.93 -27.83 -2.99
CA LYS A 393 -14.63 -26.51 -2.44
C LYS A 393 -15.04 -26.47 -0.98
N ARG A 394 -14.14 -26.03 -0.12
CA ARG A 394 -14.41 -25.71 1.30
C ARG A 394 -14.28 -24.22 1.50
N VAL A 395 -15.21 -23.63 2.24
CA VAL A 395 -15.15 -22.19 2.54
C VAL A 395 -14.36 -21.99 3.83
N ARG A 396 -13.47 -21.00 3.84
CA ARG A 396 -12.79 -20.54 5.05
C ARG A 396 -13.21 -19.09 5.29
N PHE A 397 -13.88 -18.86 6.42
CA PHE A 397 -14.28 -17.52 6.83
C PHE A 397 -13.23 -16.88 7.72
N THR A 398 -13.23 -15.55 7.77
CA THR A 398 -12.47 -14.78 8.74
C THR A 398 -12.86 -15.22 10.15
N PRO A 399 -11.91 -15.61 11.01
CA PRO A 399 -12.23 -16.05 12.36
C PRO A 399 -12.62 -14.83 13.23
N PRO A 400 -13.56 -15.01 14.20
CA PRO A 400 -14.09 -13.91 14.99
C PRO A 400 -13.01 -13.16 15.78
N HIS A 401 -11.97 -13.85 16.27
CA HIS A 401 -10.91 -13.22 17.05
C HIS A 401 -10.14 -12.15 16.26
N GLY A 402 -9.77 -12.44 15.01
CA GLY A 402 -9.01 -11.50 14.19
C GLY A 402 -9.81 -10.25 13.85
N TRP A 403 -11.12 -10.43 13.61
CA TRP A 403 -12.02 -9.29 13.41
C TRP A 403 -12.19 -8.47 14.70
N VAL A 404 -12.44 -9.12 15.85
CA VAL A 404 -12.58 -8.44 17.15
C VAL A 404 -11.33 -7.65 17.54
N GLU A 405 -10.13 -8.19 17.32
CA GLU A 405 -8.87 -7.48 17.59
C GLU A 405 -8.78 -6.17 16.79
N GLN A 406 -9.13 -6.20 15.51
CA GLN A 406 -9.18 -4.99 14.67
C GLN A 406 -10.20 -3.97 15.21
N GLN A 407 -11.36 -4.43 15.68
CA GLN A 407 -12.37 -3.55 16.27
C GLN A 407 -11.91 -2.97 17.62
N VAL A 408 -11.17 -3.72 18.42
CA VAL A 408 -10.59 -3.20 19.67
C VAL A 408 -9.57 -2.08 19.38
N GLU A 409 -8.74 -2.21 18.34
CA GLU A 409 -7.87 -1.10 17.91
C GLU A 409 -8.69 0.12 17.46
N ALA A 410 -9.75 -0.10 16.68
CA ALA A 410 -10.64 0.96 16.24
C ALA A 410 -11.32 1.69 17.41
N MET A 411 -11.76 0.94 18.42
CA MET A 411 -12.32 1.50 19.67
C MET A 411 -11.26 2.29 20.44
N GLY A 412 -10.03 1.79 20.52
CA GLY A 412 -8.89 2.52 21.10
C GLY A 412 -8.63 3.86 20.41
N ALA A 413 -8.65 3.88 19.07
CA ALA A 413 -8.49 5.10 18.29
C ALA A 413 -9.67 6.09 18.48
N ALA A 414 -10.91 5.59 18.46
CA ALA A 414 -12.10 6.39 18.70
C ALA A 414 -12.09 7.03 20.11
N PHE A 415 -11.71 6.25 21.12
CA PHE A 415 -11.56 6.72 22.49
C PHE A 415 -10.45 7.76 22.63
N SER A 416 -9.27 7.52 22.05
CA SER A 416 -8.17 8.49 22.01
C SER A 416 -8.59 9.81 21.38
N LYS A 417 -9.32 9.76 20.26
CA LYS A 417 -9.83 10.96 19.60
C LYS A 417 -10.80 11.71 20.51
N ARG A 418 -11.74 11.01 21.15
CA ARG A 418 -12.71 11.64 22.05
C ARG A 418 -12.05 12.29 23.27
N LEU A 419 -10.99 11.70 23.82
CA LEU A 419 -10.23 12.29 24.92
C LEU A 419 -9.61 13.64 24.53
N VAL A 420 -9.01 13.72 23.34
CA VAL A 420 -8.43 14.96 22.79
C VAL A 420 -9.52 16.00 22.52
N ASP A 421 -10.62 15.60 21.87
CA ASP A 421 -11.74 16.50 21.58
C ASP A 421 -12.33 17.07 22.88
N HIS A 422 -12.53 16.22 23.89
CA HIS A 422 -13.05 16.67 25.18
C HIS A 422 -12.10 17.62 25.92
N TRP A 423 -10.78 17.43 25.81
CA TRP A 423 -9.80 18.37 26.35
C TRP A 423 -9.91 19.74 25.68
N ARG A 424 -9.98 19.76 24.34
CA ARG A 424 -10.11 21.00 23.56
C ARG A 424 -11.41 21.73 23.85
N GLU A 425 -12.50 20.98 23.90
CA GLU A 425 -13.79 21.49 24.33
C GLU A 425 -13.66 22.14 25.72
N SER A 426 -13.01 21.46 26.68
CA SER A 426 -12.91 21.95 28.06
C SER A 426 -12.03 23.19 28.22
N TYR A 427 -10.90 23.26 27.51
CA TYR A 427 -9.84 24.23 27.84
C TYR A 427 -9.35 25.11 26.69
N CYS A 428 -9.84 24.90 25.46
CA CYS A 428 -9.40 25.65 24.29
C CYS A 428 -10.49 26.55 23.65
N SER A 429 -11.71 26.58 24.20
CA SER A 429 -12.84 27.29 23.58
C SER A 429 -12.93 28.79 23.89
N THR A 430 -12.09 29.31 24.79
CA THR A 430 -12.17 30.70 25.26
C THR A 430 -11.51 31.65 24.24
N PRO A 431 -12.16 32.77 23.85
CA PRO A 431 -11.65 33.67 22.82
C PRO A 431 -10.44 34.49 23.28
N ALA A 432 -10.27 34.71 24.59
CA ALA A 432 -9.08 35.27 25.20
C ALA A 432 -8.42 34.19 26.06
N LEU A 433 -7.15 33.93 25.82
CA LEU A 433 -6.35 32.96 26.56
C LEU A 433 -5.17 33.68 27.19
N THR A 434 -4.87 33.36 28.44
CA THR A 434 -3.57 33.72 29.03
C THR A 434 -2.47 32.83 28.43
N LEU A 435 -1.20 33.15 28.69
CA LEU A 435 -0.09 32.29 28.29
C LEU A 435 -0.22 30.87 28.87
N ASP A 436 -0.69 30.77 30.11
CA ASP A 436 -0.94 29.48 30.77
C ASP A 436 -2.10 28.72 30.11
N ASP A 437 -3.20 29.39 29.77
CA ASP A 437 -4.32 28.76 29.06
C ASP A 437 -3.91 28.29 27.65
N ALA A 438 -3.07 29.06 26.96
CA ALA A 438 -2.56 28.68 25.65
C ALA A 438 -1.63 27.45 25.75
N ALA A 439 -0.77 27.39 26.77
CA ALA A 439 0.05 26.22 27.07
C ALA A 439 -0.80 25.00 27.46
N ARG A 440 -1.86 25.21 28.25
CA ARG A 440 -2.87 24.19 28.59
C ARG A 440 -3.54 23.65 27.34
N CYS A 441 -3.90 24.51 26.40
CA CYS A 441 -4.48 24.09 25.14
C CYS A 441 -3.48 23.28 24.29
N ALA A 442 -2.20 23.66 24.27
CA ALA A 442 -1.16 22.94 23.54
C ALA A 442 -0.98 21.49 24.01
N ARG A 443 -1.31 21.19 25.27
CA ARG A 443 -1.30 19.84 25.82
C ARG A 443 -2.15 18.84 25.03
N ALA A 444 -3.17 19.30 24.31
CA ALA A 444 -3.99 18.47 23.44
C ALA A 444 -3.19 17.66 22.40
N GLY A 445 -1.96 18.09 22.08
CA GLY A 445 -1.10 17.39 21.13
C GLY A 445 -1.52 17.57 19.66
N THR A 446 -2.51 18.43 19.40
CA THR A 446 -3.04 18.75 18.07
C THR A 446 -2.81 20.21 17.71
N THR A 447 -3.07 20.58 16.45
CA THR A 447 -3.00 21.97 15.98
C THR A 447 -3.73 22.92 16.92
N LEU A 448 -3.05 24.01 17.29
CA LEU A 448 -3.58 25.04 18.17
C LEU A 448 -4.71 25.81 17.49
N PRO A 449 -5.82 26.10 18.22
CA PRO A 449 -6.76 27.13 17.79
C PRO A 449 -6.07 28.49 17.65
N THR A 450 -6.58 29.34 16.76
CA THR A 450 -5.99 30.66 16.46
C THR A 450 -5.71 31.52 17.69
N PRO A 451 -6.60 31.61 18.71
CA PRO A 451 -6.31 32.38 19.93
C PRO A 451 -5.09 31.85 20.69
N ALA A 452 -4.98 30.52 20.86
CA ALA A 452 -3.86 29.90 21.57
C ALA A 452 -2.55 30.04 20.80
N TYR A 453 -2.61 29.88 19.47
CA TYR A 453 -1.46 30.10 18.60
C TYR A 453 -0.93 31.53 18.73
N ARG A 454 -1.81 32.54 18.67
CA ARG A 454 -1.42 33.95 18.76
C ARG A 454 -0.65 34.22 20.06
N VAL A 455 -1.20 33.81 21.19
CA VAL A 455 -0.59 34.02 22.51
C VAL A 455 0.77 33.32 22.62
N LEU A 456 0.87 32.06 22.17
CA LEU A 456 2.16 31.36 22.20
C LEU A 456 3.17 31.96 21.21
N SER A 457 2.71 32.46 20.06
CA SER A 457 3.59 33.05 19.04
C SER A 457 4.22 34.37 19.49
N GLU A 458 3.62 35.08 20.44
CA GLU A 458 4.24 36.28 21.05
C GLU A 458 5.53 35.95 21.81
N VAL A 459 5.66 34.72 22.32
CA VAL A 459 6.82 34.27 23.09
C VAL A 459 7.74 33.35 22.29
N LEU A 460 7.17 32.47 21.48
CA LEU A 460 7.87 31.41 20.75
C LEU A 460 8.00 31.69 19.24
N GLY A 461 7.39 32.75 18.72
CA GLY A 461 7.30 32.96 17.28
C GLY A 461 6.58 31.79 16.58
N ASP A 462 7.08 31.40 15.41
CA ASP A 462 6.48 30.33 14.60
C ASP A 462 6.60 28.93 15.25
N ASP A 463 7.49 28.75 16.25
CA ASP A 463 7.60 27.50 17.01
C ASP A 463 6.30 27.17 17.76
N ALA A 464 5.46 28.17 18.02
CA ALA A 464 4.12 27.98 18.59
C ALA A 464 3.32 26.91 17.83
N ALA A 465 3.43 26.83 16.50
CA ALA A 465 2.74 25.82 15.69
C ALA A 465 3.22 24.38 15.98
N ARG A 466 4.43 24.22 16.51
CA ARG A 466 5.08 22.92 16.77
C ARG A 466 5.04 22.51 18.24
N VAL A 467 4.73 23.41 19.16
CA VAL A 467 4.58 23.11 20.60
C VAL A 467 3.71 21.88 20.88
N PRO A 468 2.56 21.64 20.22
CA PRO A 468 1.76 20.45 20.50
C PRO A 468 2.52 19.13 20.34
N SER A 469 3.53 19.08 19.47
CA SER A 469 4.38 17.88 19.30
C SER A 469 5.17 17.51 20.56
N LEU A 470 5.39 18.44 21.50
CA LEU A 470 6.03 18.17 22.80
C LEU A 470 5.14 17.34 23.75
N PHE A 471 3.85 17.27 23.44
CA PHE A 471 2.85 16.50 24.18
C PHE A 471 2.40 15.25 23.43
N ALA A 472 2.49 15.23 22.11
CA ALA A 472 2.24 14.05 21.30
C ALA A 472 3.38 13.03 21.48
N GLY A 473 3.13 11.91 22.17
CA GLY A 473 4.07 10.76 22.20
C GLY A 473 4.71 10.40 23.54
N VAL A 474 4.16 10.82 24.69
CA VAL A 474 4.64 10.39 26.04
C VAL A 474 4.23 8.93 26.37
N GLY A 475 4.07 8.08 25.37
CA GLY A 475 3.59 6.71 25.49
C GLY A 475 4.47 5.67 24.77
N GLN A 476 5.76 5.97 24.56
CA GLN A 476 6.76 4.99 24.14
C GLN A 476 7.75 4.71 25.26
#